data_AF-A0A7L5YP38-F1
#
_entry.id   AF-A0A7L5YP38-F1
#
_cell.length_a   1.000
_cell.length_b   1.000
_cell.length_c   1.000
_cell.angle_alpha   90.00
_cell.angle_beta   90.00
_cell.angle_gamma   90.00
#
_symmetry.space_group_name_H-M   'P 1'
#
loop_
_entity.id
_entity.type
_entity.pdbx_description
1 polymer ?
#
loop_
_entity_poly.entity_id
_entity_poly.type
_entity_poly.pdbx_seq_one_letter_code
_entity_poly.pdbx_strand_id
1 'polypeptide(L)'
;MEFVTIRDLRLKPGDVWGRLRQQRELILTSNGRPVAVIVGVEEGDLEETVAALRRARVQAAVARLRRAAAANGTSKASAAEIEAEIAQTRRERRAAPAATAGE
;
A
#
# COMPACT_ATOMS: atom_id res chain seq x y z
N MET A 1 -11.81 9.60 -13.63
CA MET A 1 -10.77 9.88 -12.63
C MET A 1 -10.49 11.37 -12.65
N GLU A 2 -11.01 12.11 -11.68
CA GLU A 2 -10.86 13.56 -11.59
C GLU A 2 -9.63 13.93 -10.75
N PHE A 3 -8.87 14.92 -11.21
CA PHE A 3 -7.66 15.39 -10.55
C PHE A 3 -7.91 16.76 -9.91
N VAL A 4 -7.35 16.92 -8.72
CA VAL A 4 -7.48 18.15 -7.93
C VAL A 4 -6.11 18.47 -7.35
N THR A 5 -5.74 19.74 -7.30
CA THR A 5 -4.46 20.13 -6.71
C THR A 5 -4.59 20.33 -5.21
N ILE A 6 -3.50 20.16 -4.46
CA ILE A 6 -3.42 20.58 -3.04
C ILE A 6 -3.81 22.05 -2.88
N ARG A 7 -3.48 22.87 -3.88
CA ARG A 7 -3.85 24.29 -3.91
C ARG A 7 -5.36 24.47 -3.98
N ASP A 8 -6.06 23.73 -4.84
CA ASP A 8 -7.52 23.79 -4.95
C ASP A 8 -8.20 23.29 -3.68
N LEU A 9 -7.69 22.22 -3.07
CA LEU A 9 -8.18 21.73 -1.79
C LEU A 9 -8.09 22.81 -0.69
N ARG A 10 -7.03 23.62 -0.70
CA ARG A 10 -6.84 24.73 0.25
C ARG A 10 -7.67 25.97 -0.09
N LEU A 11 -7.76 26.33 -1.37
CA LEU A 11 -8.37 27.61 -1.81
C LEU A 11 -9.87 27.49 -2.07
N LYS A 12 -10.37 26.31 -2.44
CA LYS A 12 -11.76 26.06 -2.86
C LYS A 12 -12.30 24.75 -2.26
N PRO A 13 -12.23 24.55 -0.94
CA PRO A 13 -12.61 23.28 -0.32
C PRO A 13 -14.06 22.88 -0.65
N GLY A 14 -15.01 23.82 -0.69
CA GLY A 14 -16.41 23.53 -1.02
C GLY A 14 -16.61 22.90 -2.40
N ASP A 15 -15.92 23.42 -3.42
CA ASP A 15 -15.95 22.87 -4.79
C ASP A 15 -15.36 21.46 -4.80
N VAL A 16 -14.25 21.24 -4.09
CA VAL A 16 -13.59 19.94 -4.01
C VAL A 16 -14.49 18.90 -3.32
N TRP A 17 -15.13 19.24 -2.21
CA TRP A 17 -16.08 18.35 -1.54
C TRP A 17 -17.35 18.13 -2.38
N GLY A 18 -17.78 19.13 -3.16
CA GLY A 18 -18.87 18.98 -4.13
C GLY A 18 -18.53 17.95 -5.20
N ARG A 19 -17.34 18.04 -5.79
CA ARG A 19 -16.83 17.07 -6.77
C ARG A 19 -16.68 15.67 -6.16
N LEU A 20 -16.16 15.56 -4.94
CA LEU A 20 -15.99 14.27 -4.27
C LEU A 20 -17.34 13.56 -4.09
N ARG A 21 -18.39 14.29 -3.72
CA ARG A 21 -19.74 13.72 -3.60
C ARG A 21 -20.31 13.22 -4.94
N GLN A 22 -19.91 13.84 -6.06
CA GLN A 22 -20.36 13.44 -7.40
C GLN A 22 -19.55 12.26 -7.97
N GLN A 23 -18.23 12.25 -7.76
CA GLN A 23 -17.31 11.28 -8.36
C GLN A 23 -16.94 10.11 -7.44
N ARG A 24 -17.24 10.20 -6.15
CA ARG A 24 -16.83 9.29 -5.05
C ARG A 24 -15.33 9.13 -4.81
N GLU A 25 -14.49 9.42 -5.79
CA GLU A 25 -13.03 9.47 -5.66
C GLU A 25 -12.42 10.67 -6.39
N LEU A 26 -11.33 11.19 -5.84
CA LEU A 26 -10.53 12.27 -6.43
C LEU A 26 -9.04 11.96 -6.30
N ILE A 27 -8.25 12.32 -7.32
CA ILE A 27 -6.79 12.21 -7.26
C ILE A 27 -6.21 13.55 -6.84
N LEU A 28 -5.53 13.57 -5.69
CA LEU A 28 -4.84 14.75 -5.20
C LEU A 28 -3.45 14.84 -5.82
N THR A 29 -3.11 16.03 -6.34
CA THR A 29 -1.83 16.30 -6.98
C THR A 29 -1.05 17.41 -6.30
N SER A 30 0.28 17.24 -6.24
CA SER A 30 1.24 18.26 -5.85
C SER A 30 2.18 18.51 -7.02
N ASN A 31 2.29 19.75 -7.50
CA ASN A 31 3.15 20.10 -8.64
C ASN A 31 2.95 19.17 -9.86
N GLY A 32 1.69 18.85 -10.18
CA GLY A 32 1.33 17.97 -11.30
C GLY A 32 1.52 16.48 -11.06
N ARG A 33 2.04 16.06 -9.90
CA ARG A 33 2.27 14.65 -9.56
C ARG A 33 1.18 14.13 -8.61
N PRO A 34 0.56 12.96 -8.88
CA PRO A 34 -0.34 12.32 -7.93
C PRO A 34 0.37 12.02 -6.61
N VAL A 35 -0.24 12.44 -5.51
CA VAL A 35 0.30 12.22 -4.15
C VAL A 35 -0.67 11.45 -3.25
N ALA A 36 -1.98 11.51 -3.53
CA ALA A 36 -2.99 10.78 -2.78
C ALA A 36 -4.24 10.52 -3.61
N VAL A 37 -5.05 9.57 -3.14
CA VAL A 37 -6.44 9.38 -3.56
C VAL A 37 -7.31 9.77 -2.38
N ILE A 38 -8.30 10.64 -2.61
CA ILE A 38 -9.34 10.97 -1.64
C ILE A 38 -10.56 10.14 -2.01
N VAL A 39 -11.00 9.29 -1.09
CA VAL A 39 -12.20 8.46 -1.25
C VAL A 39 -13.28 9.02 -0.34
N GLY A 40 -14.43 9.34 -0.92
CA GLY A 40 -15.61 9.72 -0.15
C GLY A 40 -16.15 8.51 0.61
N VAL A 41 -16.52 8.74 1.86
CA VAL A 41 -17.13 7.73 2.75
C VAL A 41 -18.46 8.29 3.26
N GLU A 42 -19.42 7.41 3.48
CA GLU A 42 -20.72 7.75 4.08
C GLU A 42 -20.76 7.28 5.55
N GLU A 43 -21.71 7.82 6.33
CA GLU A 43 -21.92 7.34 7.69
C GLU A 43 -22.35 5.86 7.64
N GLY A 44 -21.54 4.99 8.23
CA GLY A 44 -21.78 3.54 8.30
C GLY A 44 -20.88 2.68 7.41
N ASP A 45 -20.18 3.26 6.42
CA ASP A 45 -19.32 2.49 5.49
C ASP A 45 -17.81 2.67 5.71
N LEU A 46 -17.41 3.58 6.62
CA LEU A 46 -16.02 3.97 6.83
C LEU A 46 -15.12 2.75 7.12
N GLU A 47 -15.50 1.91 8.08
CA GLU A 47 -14.69 0.76 8.48
C GLU A 47 -14.55 -0.26 7.35
N GLU A 48 -15.65 -0.54 6.65
CA GLU A 48 -15.66 -1.46 5.52
C GLU A 48 -14.79 -0.93 4.37
N THR A 49 -14.91 0.36 4.05
CA THR A 49 -14.12 1.03 3.01
C THR A 49 -12.62 0.99 3.34
N VAL A 50 -12.25 1.33 4.58
CA VAL A 50 -10.84 1.25 5.02
C VAL A 50 -10.33 -0.20 4.97
N ALA A 51 -11.14 -1.16 5.40
CA ALA A 51 -10.79 -2.58 5.33
C ALA A 51 -10.61 -3.06 3.88
N ALA A 52 -11.44 -2.59 2.94
CA ALA A 52 -11.34 -2.90 1.52
C ALA A 52 -10.05 -2.32 0.92
N LEU A 53 -9.73 -1.06 1.20
CA LEU A 53 -8.49 -0.43 0.75
C LEU A 53 -7.24 -1.15 1.27
N ARG A 54 -7.24 -1.56 2.55
CA ARG A 54 -6.15 -2.36 3.13
C ARG A 54 -6.00 -3.71 2.43
N ARG A 55 -7.11 -4.41 2.18
CA ARG A 55 -7.12 -5.69 1.44
C ARG A 55 -6.56 -5.53 0.03
N ALA A 56 -7.03 -4.53 -0.72
CA ALA A 56 -6.56 -4.24 -2.07
C ALA A 56 -5.04 -3.96 -2.09
N ARG A 57 -4.52 -3.20 -1.12
CA ARG A 57 -3.08 -2.93 -0.99
C ARG A 57 -2.28 -4.21 -0.77
N VAL A 58 -2.74 -5.11 0.10
CA VAL A 58 -2.09 -6.40 0.37
C VAL A 58 -2.12 -7.29 -0.86
N GLN A 59 -3.27 -7.40 -1.53
CA GLN A 59 -3.41 -8.19 -2.75
C GLN A 59 -2.46 -7.70 -3.85
N ALA A 60 -2.35 -6.39 -4.05
CA ALA A 60 -1.42 -5.80 -5.01
C ALA A 60 0.05 -6.10 -4.65
N ALA A 61 0.42 -6.06 -3.37
CA ALA A 61 1.75 -6.41 -2.90
C ALA A 61 2.07 -7.89 -3.14
N VAL A 62 1.16 -8.80 -2.77
CA VAL A 62 1.31 -10.25 -2.99
C VAL A 62 1.41 -10.56 -4.49
N ALA A 63 0.63 -9.89 -5.33
CA ALA A 63 0.71 -10.06 -6.79
C ALA A 63 2.08 -9.64 -7.33
N ARG A 64 2.66 -8.54 -6.83
CA ARG A 64 4.04 -8.12 -7.20
C ARG A 64 5.07 -9.16 -6.76
N LEU A 65 4.98 -9.66 -5.52
CA LEU A 65 5.88 -10.70 -5.01
C LEU A 65 5.82 -11.97 -5.86
N ARG A 66 4.62 -12.44 -6.21
CA ARG A 66 4.42 -13.61 -7.07
C ARG A 66 4.99 -13.40 -8.47
N ARG A 67 4.80 -12.23 -9.07
CA ARG A 67 5.41 -11.90 -10.37
C ARG A 67 6.93 -11.90 -10.31
N ALA A 68 7.52 -11.32 -9.26
CA ALA A 68 8.97 -11.35 -9.05
C ALA A 68 9.49 -12.78 -8.86
N ALA A 69 8.80 -13.61 -8.07
CA ALA A 69 9.17 -15.01 -7.87
C ALA A 69 9.06 -15.84 -9.15
N ALA A 70 8.08 -15.55 -10.01
CA ALA A 70 7.97 -16.16 -11.33
C ALA A 70 9.15 -15.76 -12.22
N ALA A 71 9.47 -14.46 -12.29
CA ALA A 71 10.58 -13.95 -13.08
C ALA A 71 11.94 -14.48 -12.62
N ASN A 72 12.13 -14.64 -11.30
CA ASN A 72 13.38 -15.09 -10.71
C ASN A 72 13.48 -16.62 -10.57
N GLY A 73 12.48 -17.37 -11.02
CA GLY A 73 12.43 -18.83 -10.89
C GLY A 73 12.19 -19.36 -9.47
N THR A 74 12.24 -18.52 -8.43
CA THR A 74 12.02 -18.91 -7.03
C THR A 74 10.59 -19.38 -6.74
N SER A 75 9.65 -19.11 -7.65
CA SER A 75 8.31 -19.72 -7.64
C SER A 75 8.31 -21.25 -7.72
N LYS A 76 9.42 -21.87 -8.13
CA LYS A 76 9.58 -23.33 -8.25
C LYS A 76 10.39 -23.95 -7.10
N ALA A 77 10.76 -23.17 -6.09
CA ALA A 77 11.50 -23.67 -4.95
C ALA A 77 10.74 -24.83 -4.28
N SER A 78 11.44 -25.92 -4.07
CA SER A 78 10.93 -27.09 -3.35
C SER A 78 10.75 -26.78 -1.86
N ALA A 79 9.93 -27.58 -1.18
CA ALA A 79 9.75 -27.44 0.26
C ALA A 79 11.07 -27.59 1.04
N ALA A 80 11.99 -28.42 0.56
CA ALA A 80 13.31 -28.61 1.17
C ALA A 80 14.20 -27.37 1.05
N GLU A 81 14.23 -26.72 -0.13
CA GLU A 81 14.96 -25.47 -0.34
C GLU A 81 14.39 -24.33 0.52
N ILE A 82 13.07 -24.25 0.63
CA ILE A 82 12.39 -23.27 1.48
C ILE A 82 12.76 -23.48 2.96
N GLU A 83 12.72 -24.73 3.46
CA GLU A 83 13.05 -25.01 4.86
C GLU A 83 14.54 -24.74 5.15
N ALA A 84 15.43 -25.07 4.21
CA ALA A 84 16.85 -24.76 4.34
C ALA A 84 17.10 -23.26 4.48
N GLU A 85 16.46 -22.43 3.64
CA GLU A 85 16.53 -20.97 3.67
C GLU A 85 15.97 -20.40 5.00
N ILE A 86 14.82 -20.91 5.47
CA ILE A 86 14.22 -20.51 6.75
C ILE A 86 15.16 -20.84 7.91
N ALA A 87 15.71 -22.06 7.93
CA ALA A 87 16.63 -22.50 8.97
C ALA A 87 17.92 -21.68 8.97
N GLN A 88 18.46 -21.34 7.80
CA GLN A 88 19.60 -20.43 7.67
C GLN A 88 19.28 -19.03 8.20
N THR A 89 18.20 -18.40 7.72
CA THR A 89 17.78 -17.06 8.15
C THR A 89 17.57 -16.99 9.68
N ARG A 90 16.98 -18.03 10.28
CA ARG A 90 16.78 -18.10 11.74
C ARG A 90 18.10 -18.25 12.49
N ARG A 91 19.06 -19.02 11.97
CA ARG A 91 20.41 -19.14 12.53
C ARG A 91 21.12 -17.79 12.50
N GLU A 92 21.07 -17.09 11.37
CA GLU A 92 21.67 -15.75 11.22
C GLU A 92 21.08 -14.74 12.21
N ARG A 93 19.75 -14.70 12.37
CA ARG A 93 19.11 -13.83 13.38
C ARG A 93 19.52 -14.15 14.81
N ARG A 94 19.79 -15.41 15.13
CA ARG A 94 20.22 -15.83 16.47
C ARG A 94 21.72 -15.58 16.69
N ALA A 95 22.52 -15.62 15.62
CA ALA A 95 23.95 -15.36 15.64
C ALA A 95 24.30 -13.87 15.58
N ALA A 96 23.41 -13.03 15.05
CA ALA A 96 23.52 -11.58 15.17
C ALA A 96 23.21 -11.16 16.63
N PRO A 97 24.19 -10.66 17.41
CA PRO A 97 23.88 -10.07 18.70
C PRO A 97 22.97 -8.86 18.48
N ALA A 98 22.12 -8.56 19.47
CA ALA A 98 21.27 -7.37 19.48
C ALA A 98 22.13 -6.09 19.44
N ALA A 99 22.57 -5.68 18.26
CA ALA A 99 23.25 -4.42 18.06
C ALA A 99 22.18 -3.32 17.91
N THR A 100 22.29 -2.36 18.82
CA THR A 100 21.63 -1.04 18.90
C THR A 100 20.17 -1.02 19.39
N ALA A 101 19.99 -1.38 20.66
CA ALA A 101 19.08 -0.65 21.54
C ALA A 101 19.93 0.30 22.42
N GLY A 102 19.93 1.59 22.12
CA GLY A 102 20.54 2.64 22.95
C GLY A 102 21.48 3.56 22.19
N GLU A 103 20.94 4.65 21.65
CA GLU A 103 21.31 6.05 21.93
C GLU A 103 20.30 7.00 21.28
#